data_AF-A0A850BUY2-F1
#
_entry.id   AF-A0A850BUY2-F1
#
_cell.length_a   1.000
_cell.length_b   1.000
_cell.length_c   1.000
_cell.angle_alpha   90.00
_cell.angle_beta   90.00
_cell.angle_gamma   90.00
#
_symmetry.space_group_name_H-M   'P 1'
#
loop_
_entity.id
_entity.type
_entity.pdbx_description
1 polymer ?
#
loop_
_entity_poly.entity_id
_entity_poly.type
_entity_poly.pdbx_seq_one_letter_code
_entity_poly.pdbx_strand_id
1 'polypeptide(L)'
;MISIAEFFAINRSIIYFVYGLVFFILGFAITLYTRQSSRLELARSLRWLAAFGITHGLHEWGEVFIPIQAEYLNQQTVRILEFLQLLLLAGSYSFLMEFGFALLSQDKRQTWHHRFTAILFTAWLILTISMIPPEITDERLWRYPANALARYFIGFPGGLLAAYGLRRHTLLRIKPLNVPRIVLTLQAAGITLGIYALLSGLIPPPVEFFPGNILNRVTFTEFFGIPPLVFRSLTGLILVVTFIRALEIFDVETARRIEELEQRHILTAERERLARDLHDGAIQKVYTAGLLVESASRLADPKSEIGSRLEKSVLVLNDAIADLRRNLSDLQSDSTNPVESLPALLWQIANDPYYSSLVNIALKVDLPADRGLSSIRTGHILAIVNEAMANIIRHAQAKNVKIEARDLDGQLHIVIMDDGVGFSSEQKAGYGLRNMRDRARLLNGNLTFANDKGTTVKLTLPWMDQ
;
A
#
# COMPACT_ATOMS: atom_id res chain seq x y z
N MET A 1 4.33 56.31 20.59
CA MET A 1 4.44 54.90 20.19
C MET A 1 3.69 54.74 18.88
N ILE A 2 4.33 54.19 17.86
CA ILE A 2 3.68 53.91 16.56
C ILE A 2 2.55 52.91 16.81
N SER A 3 1.36 53.15 16.26
CA SER A 3 0.26 52.20 16.39
C SER A 3 0.55 50.91 15.60
N ILE A 4 -0.04 49.77 15.97
CA ILE A 4 0.19 48.50 15.25
C ILE A 4 -0.21 48.64 13.76
N ALA A 5 -1.32 49.33 13.47
CA ALA A 5 -1.76 49.59 12.11
C ALA A 5 -0.75 50.45 11.32
N GLU A 6 -0.20 51.47 11.96
CA GLU A 6 0.80 52.37 11.38
C GLU A 6 2.13 51.66 11.13
N PHE A 7 2.56 50.75 12.02
CA PHE A 7 3.71 49.89 11.80
C PHE A 7 3.57 49.05 10.52
N PHE A 8 2.41 48.42 10.32
CA PHE A 8 2.16 47.62 9.12
C PHE A 8 2.01 48.48 7.85
N ALA A 9 1.48 49.69 7.97
CA ALA A 9 1.41 50.64 6.86
C ALA A 9 2.82 51.07 6.39
N ILE A 10 3.70 51.44 7.33
CA ILE A 10 5.09 51.84 7.04
C ILE A 10 5.88 50.68 6.41
N ASN A 11 5.70 49.47 6.92
CA ASN A 11 6.47 48.30 6.48
C ASN A 11 5.79 47.50 5.36
N ARG A 12 4.75 48.06 4.71
CA ARG A 12 3.92 47.35 3.72
C ARG A 12 4.76 46.66 2.64
N SER A 13 5.70 47.37 2.02
CA SER A 13 6.52 46.83 0.93
C SER A 13 7.40 45.65 1.37
N ILE A 14 7.96 45.70 2.58
CA ILE A 14 8.76 44.61 3.15
C ILE A 14 7.87 43.38 3.37
N ILE A 15 6.65 43.58 3.88
CA ILE A 15 5.73 42.47 4.15
C ILE A 15 5.29 41.80 2.85
N TYR A 16 4.96 42.57 1.80
CA TYR A 16 4.64 42.01 0.48
C TYR A 16 5.84 41.28 -0.13
N PHE A 17 7.05 41.81 0.02
CA PHE A 17 8.27 41.15 -0.46
C PHE A 17 8.48 39.79 0.22
N VAL A 18 8.42 39.74 1.55
CA VAL A 18 8.54 38.50 2.33
C VAL A 18 7.40 37.53 2.01
N TYR A 19 6.17 38.03 1.87
CA TYR A 19 5.02 37.22 1.48
C TYR A 19 5.20 36.54 0.12
N GLY A 20 5.60 37.31 -0.91
CA GLY A 20 5.92 36.80 -2.23
C GLY A 20 7.05 35.76 -2.18
N LEU A 21 8.08 36.03 -1.38
CA LEU A 21 9.21 35.11 -1.19
C LEU A 21 8.77 33.76 -0.58
N VAL A 22 7.87 33.75 0.40
CA VAL A 22 7.35 32.52 1.01
C VAL A 22 6.69 31.60 -0.04
N PHE A 23 5.81 32.14 -0.88
CA PHE A 23 5.15 31.36 -1.93
C PHE A 23 6.10 30.97 -3.07
N PHE A 24 7.04 31.85 -3.41
CA PHE A 24 8.06 31.52 -4.39
C PHE A 24 8.94 30.36 -3.92
N ILE A 25 9.40 30.39 -2.66
CA ILE A 25 10.17 29.29 -2.04
C ILE A 25 9.34 28.01 -2.00
N LEU A 26 8.05 28.07 -1.64
CA LEU A 26 7.15 26.92 -1.70
C LEU A 26 7.18 26.27 -3.09
N GLY A 27 6.92 27.08 -4.12
CA GLY A 27 6.82 26.58 -5.48
C GLY A 27 8.14 26.07 -6.03
N PHE A 28 9.24 26.75 -5.71
CA PHE A 28 10.59 26.35 -6.09
C PHE A 28 11.03 25.06 -5.40
N ALA A 29 10.81 24.93 -4.08
CA ALA A 29 11.15 23.73 -3.32
C ALA A 29 10.40 22.49 -3.85
N ILE A 30 9.10 22.62 -4.10
CA ILE A 30 8.31 21.53 -4.70
C ILE A 30 8.83 21.18 -6.11
N THR A 31 9.21 22.16 -6.91
CA THR A 31 9.77 21.93 -8.27
C THR A 31 11.09 21.17 -8.21
N LEU A 32 12.00 21.54 -7.32
CA LEU A 32 13.27 20.83 -7.14
C LEU A 32 13.05 19.40 -6.65
N TYR A 33 12.13 19.23 -5.71
CA TYR A 33 11.83 17.93 -5.13
C TYR A 33 11.22 16.97 -6.16
N THR A 34 10.21 17.42 -6.91
CA THR A 34 9.54 16.61 -7.95
C THR A 34 10.46 16.15 -9.08
N ARG A 35 11.60 16.83 -9.30
CA ARG A 35 12.64 16.40 -10.25
C ARG A 35 13.50 15.26 -9.73
N GLN A 36 13.71 15.17 -8.42
CA GLN A 36 14.60 14.17 -7.81
C GLN A 36 13.85 12.85 -7.51
N SER A 37 12.58 12.92 -7.14
CA SER A 37 11.78 11.76 -6.71
C SER A 37 10.76 11.33 -7.79
N SER A 38 11.22 10.58 -8.81
CA SER A 38 10.39 10.14 -9.95
C SER A 38 9.26 9.14 -9.62
N ARG A 39 9.18 8.67 -8.36
CA ARG A 39 8.34 7.54 -7.94
C ARG A 39 6.98 7.92 -7.35
N LEU A 40 6.69 9.20 -7.14
CA LEU A 40 5.47 9.62 -6.45
C LEU A 40 4.31 9.81 -7.43
N GLU A 41 3.22 9.05 -7.28
CA GLU A 41 1.92 9.38 -7.92
C GLU A 41 1.49 10.82 -7.58
N LEU A 42 1.88 11.28 -6.39
CA LEU A 42 1.67 12.65 -5.90
C LEU A 42 2.39 13.72 -6.74
N ALA A 43 3.51 13.40 -7.40
CA ALA A 43 4.32 14.37 -8.16
C ALA A 43 3.53 15.06 -9.29
N ARG A 44 2.56 14.34 -9.89
CA ARG A 44 1.69 14.92 -10.92
C ARG A 44 0.70 15.94 -10.38
N SER A 45 0.30 15.83 -9.11
CA SER A 45 -0.53 16.84 -8.45
C SER A 45 0.33 18.02 -7.98
N LEU A 46 1.50 17.75 -7.41
CA LEU A 46 2.41 18.75 -6.84
C LEU A 46 2.93 19.77 -7.87
N ARG A 47 3.06 19.40 -9.15
CA ARG A 47 3.45 20.36 -10.20
C ARG A 47 2.51 21.56 -10.30
N TRP A 48 1.21 21.35 -10.05
CA TRP A 48 0.22 22.42 -10.07
C TRP A 48 0.36 23.33 -8.85
N LEU A 49 0.60 22.74 -7.68
CA LEU A 49 0.89 23.50 -6.47
C LEU A 49 2.20 24.30 -6.59
N ALA A 50 3.21 23.73 -7.27
CA ALA A 50 4.46 24.40 -7.56
C ALA A 50 4.27 25.61 -8.49
N ALA A 51 3.51 25.42 -9.58
CA ALA A 51 3.15 26.49 -10.50
C ALA A 51 2.36 27.60 -9.80
N PHE A 52 1.42 27.23 -8.92
CA PHE A 52 0.73 28.18 -8.05
C PHE A 52 1.72 28.97 -7.18
N GLY A 53 2.61 28.32 -6.44
CA GLY A 53 3.57 29.02 -5.56
C GLY A 53 4.44 30.03 -6.31
N ILE A 54 5.01 29.63 -7.45
CA ILE A 54 5.87 30.52 -8.27
C ILE A 54 5.05 31.69 -8.82
N THR A 55 3.92 31.42 -9.48
CA THR A 55 3.13 32.49 -10.11
C THR A 55 2.47 33.42 -9.09
N HIS A 56 2.04 32.89 -7.94
CA HIS A 56 1.52 33.69 -6.85
C HIS A 56 2.60 34.57 -6.22
N GLY A 57 3.81 34.03 -6.00
CA GLY A 57 4.95 34.81 -5.51
C GLY A 57 5.29 35.98 -6.45
N LEU A 58 5.31 35.73 -7.76
CA LEU A 58 5.53 36.77 -8.78
C LEU A 58 4.42 37.83 -8.80
N HIS A 59 3.15 37.42 -8.64
CA HIS A 59 2.03 38.36 -8.52
C HIS A 59 2.24 39.33 -7.35
N GLU A 60 2.63 38.81 -6.18
CA GLU A 60 2.79 39.61 -4.95
C GLU A 60 4.00 40.55 -5.02
N TRP A 61 5.09 40.14 -5.69
CA TRP A 61 6.19 41.04 -5.99
C TRP A 61 5.80 42.19 -6.93
N GLY A 62 4.79 42.00 -7.77
CA GLY A 62 4.21 43.10 -8.55
C GLY A 62 3.68 44.25 -7.69
N GLU A 63 3.17 43.97 -6.48
CA GLU A 63 2.70 45.01 -5.54
C GLU A 63 3.84 45.90 -5.02
N VAL A 64 5.09 45.45 -5.14
CA VAL A 64 6.29 46.18 -4.70
C VAL A 64 6.98 46.81 -5.90
N PHE A 65 7.24 46.05 -6.96
CA PHE A 65 8.09 46.50 -8.05
C PHE A 65 7.38 47.38 -9.07
N ILE A 66 6.09 47.14 -9.36
CA ILE A 66 5.37 47.95 -10.36
C ILE A 66 5.28 49.42 -9.94
N PRO A 67 4.91 49.76 -8.67
CA PRO A 67 4.90 51.15 -8.22
C PRO A 67 6.29 51.82 -8.31
N ILE A 68 7.36 51.10 -7.98
CA ILE A 68 8.74 51.61 -8.10
C ILE A 68 9.09 51.91 -9.56
N GLN A 69 8.72 51.01 -10.48
CA GLN A 69 8.99 51.19 -11.90
C GLN A 69 8.11 52.26 -12.54
N ALA A 70 6.94 52.55 -11.98
CA ALA A 70 6.03 53.58 -12.48
C ALA A 70 6.62 55.00 -12.41
N GLU A 71 7.65 55.23 -11.57
CA GLU A 71 8.41 56.48 -11.56
C GLU A 71 9.29 56.68 -12.80
N TYR A 72 9.67 55.59 -13.46
CA TYR A 72 10.65 55.59 -14.56
C TYR A 72 10.04 55.21 -15.92
N LEU A 73 8.93 54.47 -15.91
CA LEU A 73 8.28 53.94 -17.10
C LEU A 73 7.12 54.83 -17.55
N ASN A 74 6.80 54.77 -18.85
CA ASN A 74 5.60 55.43 -19.35
C ASN A 74 4.33 54.72 -18.84
N GLN A 75 3.21 55.45 -18.81
CA GLN A 75 1.94 54.94 -18.28
C GLN A 75 1.40 53.71 -19.04
N GLN A 76 1.68 53.58 -20.34
CA GLN A 76 1.26 52.42 -21.13
C GLN A 76 1.97 51.16 -20.68
N THR A 77 3.28 51.23 -20.45
CA THR A 77 4.09 50.12 -19.95
C THR A 77 3.65 49.71 -18.54
N VAL A 78 3.39 50.69 -17.65
CA VAL A 78 2.87 50.40 -16.31
C VAL A 78 1.54 49.65 -16.38
N ARG A 79 0.61 50.09 -17.23
CA ARG A 79 -0.67 49.40 -17.46
C ARG A 79 -0.50 47.97 -17.94
N ILE A 80 0.44 47.73 -18.86
CA ILE A 80 0.77 46.38 -19.32
C ILE A 80 1.27 45.53 -18.14
N LEU A 81 2.15 46.07 -17.30
CA LEU A 81 2.66 45.36 -16.12
C LEU A 81 1.53 45.03 -15.12
N GLU A 82 0.61 45.96 -14.86
CA GLU A 82 -0.54 45.73 -13.98
C GLU A 82 -1.50 44.68 -14.54
N PHE A 83 -1.75 44.71 -15.85
CA PHE A 83 -2.56 43.70 -16.51
C PHE A 83 -1.88 42.31 -16.44
N LEU A 84 -0.58 42.23 -16.72
CA LEU A 84 0.22 41.01 -16.53
C LEU A 84 0.17 40.53 -15.07
N GLN A 85 0.20 41.45 -14.10
CA GLN A 85 0.07 41.13 -12.68
C GLN A 85 -1.30 40.50 -12.36
N LEU A 86 -2.38 40.98 -12.97
CA LEU A 86 -3.71 40.36 -12.84
C LEU A 86 -3.77 38.97 -13.50
N LEU A 87 -3.14 38.80 -14.67
CA LEU A 87 -3.03 37.48 -15.30
C LEU A 87 -2.27 36.48 -14.40
N LEU A 88 -1.20 36.93 -13.74
CA LEU A 88 -0.48 36.11 -12.75
C LEU A 88 -1.39 35.73 -11.57
N LEU A 89 -2.24 36.64 -11.08
CA LEU A 89 -3.19 36.33 -10.00
C LEU A 89 -4.19 35.24 -10.43
N ALA A 90 -4.92 35.48 -11.51
CA ALA A 90 -5.94 34.54 -11.97
C ALA A 90 -5.31 33.20 -12.39
N GLY A 91 -4.15 33.23 -13.05
CA GLY A 91 -3.39 32.05 -13.43
C GLY A 91 -2.94 31.24 -12.21
N SER A 92 -2.46 31.91 -11.16
CA SER A 92 -2.08 31.24 -9.91
C SER A 92 -3.28 30.51 -9.29
N TYR A 93 -4.45 31.15 -9.21
CA TYR A 93 -5.65 30.49 -8.69
C TYR A 93 -6.16 29.35 -9.58
N SER A 94 -6.02 29.46 -10.90
CA SER A 94 -6.30 28.35 -11.81
C SER A 94 -5.40 27.15 -11.50
N PHE A 95 -4.10 27.36 -11.26
CA PHE A 95 -3.20 26.27 -10.85
C PHE A 95 -3.57 25.67 -9.49
N LEU A 96 -4.01 26.49 -8.53
CA LEU A 96 -4.49 25.99 -7.23
C LEU A 96 -5.76 25.14 -7.38
N MET A 97 -6.66 25.54 -8.27
CA MET A 97 -7.86 24.79 -8.60
C MET A 97 -7.53 23.46 -9.31
N GLU A 98 -6.59 23.50 -10.26
CA GLU A 98 -6.07 22.30 -10.93
C GLU A 98 -5.41 21.32 -9.94
N PHE A 99 -4.68 21.84 -8.95
CA PHE A 99 -4.17 21.03 -7.85
C PHE A 99 -5.31 20.33 -7.09
N GLY A 100 -6.40 21.05 -6.78
CA GLY A 100 -7.58 20.46 -6.15
C GLY A 100 -8.24 19.36 -6.97
N PHE A 101 -8.43 19.57 -8.27
CA PHE A 101 -8.97 18.53 -9.17
C PHE A 101 -8.02 17.34 -9.32
N ALA A 102 -6.72 17.59 -9.44
CA ALA A 102 -5.71 16.53 -9.54
C ALA A 102 -5.73 15.61 -8.32
N LEU A 103 -5.99 16.15 -7.12
CA LEU A 103 -6.13 15.35 -5.88
C LEU A 103 -7.43 14.53 -5.82
N LEU A 104 -8.48 14.97 -6.52
CA LEU A 104 -9.80 14.32 -6.50
C LEU A 104 -10.00 13.31 -7.64
N SER A 105 -9.31 13.50 -8.77
CA SER A 105 -9.42 12.62 -9.92
C SER A 105 -8.79 11.25 -9.62
N GLN A 106 -9.63 10.21 -9.62
CA GLN A 106 -9.19 8.82 -9.42
C GLN A 106 -8.73 8.17 -10.73
N ASP A 107 -9.03 8.79 -11.88
CA ASP A 107 -9.00 8.13 -13.17
C ASP A 107 -8.35 9.01 -14.26
N LYS A 108 -7.42 8.43 -15.03
CA LYS A 108 -6.57 9.15 -16.00
C LYS A 108 -7.34 9.76 -17.19
N ARG A 109 -8.62 9.42 -17.38
CA ARG A 109 -9.43 9.81 -18.54
C ARG A 109 -10.28 11.07 -18.36
N GLN A 110 -10.42 11.60 -17.15
CA GLN A 110 -11.40 12.66 -16.88
C GLN A 110 -10.78 14.06 -17.08
N THR A 111 -10.53 14.49 -18.31
CA THR A 111 -9.90 15.81 -18.63
C THR A 111 -10.86 17.01 -18.59
N TRP A 112 -12.13 16.80 -18.24
CA TRP A 112 -13.13 17.87 -18.20
C TRP A 112 -12.77 19.02 -17.25
N HIS A 113 -12.09 18.72 -16.14
CA HIS A 113 -11.68 19.75 -15.18
C HIS A 113 -10.73 20.80 -15.79
N HIS A 114 -9.82 20.40 -16.68
CA HIS A 114 -8.97 21.34 -17.43
C HIS A 114 -9.77 22.27 -18.34
N ARG A 115 -10.86 21.77 -18.92
CA ARG A 115 -11.75 22.61 -19.73
C ARG A 115 -12.54 23.56 -18.84
N PHE A 116 -13.03 23.07 -17.70
CA PHE A 116 -13.76 23.88 -16.73
C PHE A 116 -12.91 25.04 -16.19
N THR A 117 -11.67 24.76 -15.78
CA THR A 117 -10.73 25.78 -15.29
C THR A 117 -10.38 26.79 -16.39
N ALA A 118 -10.13 26.32 -17.61
CA ALA A 118 -9.89 27.17 -18.76
C ALA A 118 -11.09 28.08 -19.08
N ILE A 119 -12.32 27.53 -19.06
CA ILE A 119 -13.55 28.30 -19.29
C ILE A 119 -13.71 29.41 -18.24
N LEU A 120 -13.50 29.10 -16.95
CA LEU A 120 -13.56 30.12 -15.89
C LEU A 120 -12.51 31.21 -16.07
N PHE A 121 -11.27 30.83 -16.39
CA PHE A 121 -10.20 31.78 -16.67
C PHE A 121 -10.52 32.66 -17.89
N THR A 122 -11.00 32.06 -18.97
CA THR A 122 -11.38 32.79 -20.19
C THR A 122 -12.56 33.72 -19.95
N ALA A 123 -13.59 33.28 -19.21
CA ALA A 123 -14.72 34.12 -18.85
C ALA A 123 -14.28 35.32 -18.00
N TRP A 124 -13.42 35.08 -16.99
CA TRP A 124 -12.82 36.16 -16.21
C TRP A 124 -11.96 37.10 -17.05
N LEU A 125 -11.20 36.58 -18.01
CA LEU A 125 -10.36 37.37 -18.91
C LEU A 125 -11.19 38.28 -19.82
N ILE A 126 -12.25 37.76 -20.43
CA ILE A 126 -13.18 38.52 -21.28
C ILE A 126 -13.81 39.65 -20.46
N LEU A 127 -14.30 39.32 -19.25
CA LEU A 127 -14.90 40.30 -18.35
C LEU A 127 -13.88 41.39 -17.95
N THR A 128 -12.66 41.00 -17.61
CA THR A 128 -11.58 41.93 -17.26
C THR A 128 -11.26 42.86 -18.42
N ILE A 129 -11.09 42.34 -19.65
CA ILE A 129 -10.82 43.16 -20.84
C ILE A 129 -11.97 44.13 -21.11
N SER A 130 -13.23 43.71 -20.91
CA SER A 130 -14.40 44.58 -21.11
C SER A 130 -14.49 45.73 -20.09
N MET A 131 -13.85 45.58 -18.92
CA MET A 131 -13.80 46.61 -17.88
C MET A 131 -12.64 47.59 -18.07
N ILE A 132 -11.67 47.31 -18.96
CA ILE A 132 -10.53 48.21 -19.18
C ILE A 132 -11.05 49.46 -19.90
N PRO A 133 -11.00 50.64 -19.27
CA PRO A 133 -11.51 51.85 -19.87
C PRO A 133 -10.60 52.28 -21.05
N PRO A 134 -11.18 52.85 -22.12
CA PRO A 134 -10.43 53.32 -23.28
C PRO A 134 -9.49 54.48 -22.94
N GLU A 135 -9.79 55.27 -21.90
CA GLU A 135 -9.00 56.41 -21.43
C GLU A 135 -8.39 56.17 -20.04
N ILE A 136 -7.41 57.00 -19.66
CA ILE A 136 -6.70 56.88 -18.37
C ILE A 136 -7.66 57.24 -17.22
N THR A 137 -8.08 56.24 -16.45
CA THR A 137 -8.87 56.44 -15.25
C THR A 137 -8.33 55.65 -14.06
N ASP A 138 -8.80 56.01 -12.87
CA ASP A 138 -8.54 55.39 -11.57
C ASP A 138 -8.53 53.85 -11.61
N GLU A 139 -7.46 53.23 -11.11
CA GLU A 139 -7.29 51.78 -11.00
C GLU A 139 -8.46 51.10 -10.27
N ARG A 140 -9.14 51.83 -9.37
CA ARG A 140 -10.30 51.35 -8.63
C ARG A 140 -11.45 50.91 -9.53
N LEU A 141 -11.56 51.45 -10.74
CA LEU A 141 -12.70 51.20 -11.63
C LEU A 141 -12.60 49.87 -12.39
N TRP A 142 -11.39 49.34 -12.59
CA TRP A 142 -11.20 48.12 -13.40
C TRP A 142 -10.34 47.07 -12.70
N ARG A 143 -9.21 47.46 -12.11
CA ARG A 143 -8.24 46.55 -11.50
C ARG A 143 -8.80 45.91 -10.22
N TYR A 144 -9.46 46.70 -9.37
CA TYR A 144 -10.02 46.21 -8.10
C TYR A 144 -11.18 45.22 -8.34
N PRO A 145 -12.17 45.54 -9.20
CA PRO A 145 -13.20 44.59 -9.64
C PRO A 145 -12.60 43.31 -10.25
N ALA A 146 -11.68 43.42 -11.20
CA ALA A 146 -11.06 42.25 -11.84
C ALA A 146 -10.33 41.36 -10.82
N ASN A 147 -9.62 41.96 -9.86
CA ASN A 147 -8.96 41.26 -8.76
C ASN A 147 -9.96 40.52 -7.87
N ALA A 148 -11.05 41.18 -7.48
CA ALA A 148 -12.10 40.59 -6.66
C ALA A 148 -12.79 39.42 -7.38
N LEU A 149 -13.11 39.57 -8.67
CA LEU A 149 -13.73 38.53 -9.47
C LEU A 149 -12.82 37.30 -9.64
N ALA A 150 -11.50 37.49 -9.85
CA ALA A 150 -10.54 36.39 -9.88
C ALA A 150 -10.55 35.61 -8.56
N ARG A 151 -10.57 36.33 -7.43
CA ARG A 151 -10.60 35.74 -6.09
C ARG A 151 -11.90 35.00 -5.81
N TYR A 152 -13.05 35.54 -6.21
CA TYR A 152 -14.36 34.93 -5.93
C TYR A 152 -14.68 33.74 -6.84
N PHE A 153 -14.39 33.82 -8.14
CA PHE A 153 -14.79 32.79 -9.09
C PHE A 153 -13.74 31.69 -9.28
N ILE A 154 -12.47 31.99 -9.04
CA ILE A 154 -11.37 31.04 -9.25
C ILE A 154 -10.67 30.74 -7.92
N GLY A 155 -10.22 31.77 -7.20
CA GLY A 155 -9.38 31.61 -6.00
C GLY A 155 -10.05 30.92 -4.82
N PHE A 156 -11.24 31.38 -4.43
CA PHE A 156 -11.98 30.87 -3.29
C PHE A 156 -12.46 29.42 -3.54
N PRO A 157 -13.18 29.11 -4.65
CA PRO A 157 -13.55 27.74 -4.96
C PRO A 157 -12.32 26.84 -5.16
N GLY A 158 -11.29 27.32 -5.86
CA GLY A 158 -10.05 26.57 -6.10
C GLY A 158 -9.31 26.22 -4.81
N GLY A 159 -9.20 27.16 -3.87
CA GLY A 159 -8.59 26.92 -2.56
C GLY A 159 -9.38 25.95 -1.69
N LEU A 160 -10.71 26.05 -1.66
CA LEU A 160 -11.56 25.08 -0.95
C LEU A 160 -11.48 23.69 -1.58
N LEU A 161 -11.45 23.61 -2.91
CA LEU A 161 -11.26 22.37 -3.64
C LEU A 161 -9.90 21.74 -3.32
N ALA A 162 -8.83 22.53 -3.28
CA ALA A 162 -7.50 22.07 -2.88
C ALA A 162 -7.48 21.54 -1.44
N ALA A 163 -8.10 22.26 -0.49
CA ALA A 163 -8.22 21.84 0.89
C ALA A 163 -8.99 20.51 1.04
N TYR A 164 -10.15 20.41 0.40
CA TYR A 164 -10.97 19.20 0.40
C TYR A 164 -10.29 18.03 -0.31
N GLY A 165 -9.72 18.29 -1.48
CA GLY A 165 -8.96 17.32 -2.27
C GLY A 165 -7.81 16.73 -1.45
N LEU A 166 -7.06 17.57 -0.74
CA LEU A 166 -5.93 17.12 0.06
C LEU A 166 -6.40 16.28 1.26
N ARG A 167 -7.46 16.72 1.95
CA ARG A 167 -8.06 15.93 3.04
C ARG A 167 -8.53 14.55 2.56
N ARG A 168 -9.28 14.50 1.45
CA ARG A 168 -9.79 13.25 0.88
C ARG A 168 -8.65 12.34 0.42
N HIS A 169 -7.66 12.88 -0.26
CA HIS A 169 -6.46 12.16 -0.69
C HIS A 169 -5.72 11.56 0.51
N THR A 170 -5.48 12.36 1.57
CA THR A 170 -4.81 11.89 2.79
C THR A 170 -5.58 10.75 3.46
N LEU A 171 -6.90 10.84 3.56
CA LEU A 171 -7.72 9.79 4.21
C LEU A 171 -7.81 8.50 3.41
N LEU A 172 -7.95 8.59 2.08
CA LEU A 172 -8.20 7.43 1.23
C LEU A 172 -6.92 6.76 0.70
N ARG A 173 -5.84 7.53 0.50
CA ARG A 173 -4.60 7.02 -0.12
C ARG A 173 -3.44 6.92 0.87
N ILE A 174 -3.30 7.89 1.77
CA ILE A 174 -2.13 7.96 2.67
C ILE A 174 -2.38 7.23 3.99
N LYS A 175 -3.55 7.39 4.60
CA LYS A 175 -3.88 6.72 5.87
C LYS A 175 -3.73 5.18 5.82
N PRO A 176 -4.14 4.47 4.75
CA PRO A 176 -3.92 3.03 4.64
C PRO A 176 -2.44 2.62 4.59
N LEU A 177 -1.53 3.54 4.24
CA LEU A 177 -0.09 3.28 4.27
C LEU A 177 0.46 3.21 5.70
N ASN A 178 -0.33 3.50 6.75
CA ASN A 178 0.10 3.43 8.15
C ASN A 178 1.30 4.35 8.49
N VAL A 179 1.24 5.58 7.95
CA VAL A 179 2.28 6.63 8.07
C VAL A 179 1.73 7.85 8.85
N PRO A 180 1.54 7.73 10.18
CA PRO A 180 0.74 8.69 10.96
C PRO A 180 1.32 10.11 10.97
N ARG A 181 2.64 10.25 10.89
CA ARG A 181 3.31 11.56 10.85
C ARG A 181 2.98 12.33 9.57
N ILE A 182 2.99 11.64 8.42
CA ILE A 182 2.62 12.21 7.12
C ILE A 182 1.13 12.57 7.07
N VAL A 183 0.28 11.72 7.63
CA VAL A 183 -1.17 12.00 7.72
C VAL A 183 -1.42 13.31 8.47
N LEU A 184 -0.74 13.51 9.61
CA LEU A 184 -0.91 14.72 10.41
C LEU A 184 -0.41 15.98 9.70
N THR A 185 0.76 15.93 9.06
CA THR A 185 1.30 17.07 8.30
C THR A 185 0.43 17.44 7.10
N LEU A 186 -0.07 16.47 6.34
CA LEU A 186 -0.96 16.73 5.21
C LEU A 186 -2.35 17.21 5.64
N GLN A 187 -2.87 16.77 6.79
CA GLN A 187 -4.11 17.31 7.36
C GLN A 187 -3.95 18.76 7.79
N ALA A 188 -2.83 19.09 8.45
CA ALA A 188 -2.50 20.47 8.79
C ALA A 188 -2.43 21.34 7.52
N ALA A 189 -1.73 20.88 6.48
CA ALA A 189 -1.68 21.57 5.18
C ALA A 189 -3.08 21.77 4.58
N GLY A 190 -3.96 20.76 4.63
CA GLY A 190 -5.34 20.85 4.12
C GLY A 190 -6.19 21.88 4.88
N ILE A 191 -6.07 21.92 6.21
CA ILE A 191 -6.74 22.94 7.03
C ILE A 191 -6.20 24.34 6.70
N THR A 192 -4.88 24.49 6.61
CA THR A 192 -4.23 25.76 6.26
C THR A 192 -4.62 26.23 4.86
N LEU A 193 -4.77 25.33 3.88
CA LEU A 193 -5.30 25.67 2.55
C LEU A 193 -6.74 26.20 2.64
N GLY A 194 -7.58 25.63 3.50
CA GLY A 194 -8.94 26.11 3.72
C GLY A 194 -8.97 27.52 4.34
N ILE A 195 -8.11 27.77 5.34
CA ILE A 195 -7.95 29.10 5.94
C ILE A 195 -7.41 30.09 4.90
N TYR A 196 -6.40 29.68 4.11
CA TYR A 196 -5.87 30.47 3.02
C TYR A 196 -6.94 30.81 1.98
N ALA A 197 -7.82 29.87 1.61
CA ALA A 197 -8.92 30.09 0.68
C ALA A 197 -9.88 31.17 1.19
N LEU A 198 -10.24 31.14 2.47
CA LEU A 198 -11.08 32.17 3.10
C LEU A 198 -10.38 33.53 3.08
N LEU A 199 -9.14 33.59 3.58
CA LEU A 199 -8.40 34.84 3.71
C LEU A 199 -8.03 35.46 2.36
N SER A 200 -7.60 34.65 1.40
CA SER A 200 -7.14 35.09 0.07
C SER A 200 -8.31 35.25 -0.89
N GLY A 201 -9.33 34.40 -0.79
CA GLY A 201 -10.47 34.40 -1.71
C GLY A 201 -11.60 35.36 -1.34
N LEU A 202 -11.97 35.50 -0.07
CA LEU A 202 -13.13 36.31 0.33
C LEU A 202 -12.82 37.76 0.70
N ILE A 203 -11.54 38.13 0.81
CA ILE A 203 -11.10 39.45 1.29
C ILE A 203 -10.32 40.19 0.16
N PRO A 204 -11.00 40.66 -0.90
CA PRO A 204 -10.35 41.42 -1.96
C PRO A 204 -10.05 42.87 -1.55
N PRO A 205 -9.39 43.67 -2.42
CA PRO A 205 -9.46 45.13 -2.34
C PRO A 205 -10.92 45.63 -2.25
N PRO A 206 -11.16 46.84 -1.69
CA PRO A 206 -12.51 47.38 -1.57
C PRO A 206 -13.15 47.57 -2.95
N VAL A 207 -14.36 47.02 -3.14
CA VAL A 207 -15.14 47.12 -4.39
C VAL A 207 -16.59 47.46 -4.07
N GLU A 208 -17.33 47.98 -5.04
CA GLU A 208 -18.70 48.47 -4.83
C GLU A 208 -19.77 47.38 -4.80
N PHE A 209 -19.43 46.14 -5.15
CA PHE A 209 -20.36 45.02 -5.22
C PHE A 209 -20.14 43.96 -4.13
N PHE A 210 -21.18 43.17 -3.86
CA PHE A 210 -21.17 42.13 -2.83
C PHE A 210 -20.28 40.92 -3.19
N PRO A 211 -19.56 40.30 -2.22
CA PRO A 211 -19.46 40.70 -0.81
C PRO A 211 -18.38 41.76 -0.53
N GLY A 212 -17.62 42.21 -1.53
CA GLY A 212 -16.47 43.08 -1.35
C GLY A 212 -16.78 44.51 -0.90
N ASN A 213 -18.03 44.94 -1.03
CA ASN A 213 -18.53 46.18 -0.44
C ASN A 213 -18.62 46.13 1.09
N ILE A 214 -18.68 44.94 1.69
CA ILE A 214 -18.78 44.73 3.14
C ILE A 214 -17.49 44.07 3.67
N LEU A 215 -17.07 42.97 3.05
CA LEU A 215 -15.93 42.17 3.44
C LEU A 215 -14.76 42.41 2.48
N ASN A 216 -13.83 43.27 2.87
CA ASN A 216 -12.64 43.60 2.08
C ASN A 216 -11.43 43.87 2.98
N ARG A 217 -10.27 44.16 2.37
CA ARG A 217 -9.02 44.38 3.10
C ARG A 217 -9.09 45.54 4.10
N VAL A 218 -9.86 46.59 3.80
CA VAL A 218 -9.98 47.77 4.66
C VAL A 218 -10.83 47.41 5.88
N THR A 219 -12.06 46.92 5.66
CA THR A 219 -12.97 46.56 6.77
C THR A 219 -12.40 45.44 7.65
N PHE A 220 -11.65 44.50 7.08
CA PHE A 220 -10.93 43.50 7.86
C PHE A 220 -9.83 44.12 8.73
N THR A 221 -9.05 45.07 8.20
CA THR A 221 -7.98 45.74 8.96
C THR A 221 -8.56 46.61 10.07
N GLU A 222 -9.67 47.30 9.82
CA GLU A 222 -10.38 48.07 10.83
C GLU A 222 -10.89 47.19 11.98
N PHE A 223 -11.41 46.00 11.66
CA PHE A 223 -11.91 45.07 12.67
C PHE A 223 -10.81 44.39 13.48
N PHE A 224 -9.75 43.89 12.83
CA PHE A 224 -8.70 43.11 13.49
C PHE A 224 -7.49 43.95 13.95
N GLY A 225 -7.36 45.20 13.50
CA GLY A 225 -6.20 46.05 13.72
C GLY A 225 -4.93 45.60 12.97
N ILE A 226 -5.00 44.47 12.26
CA ILE A 226 -3.88 43.83 11.55
C ILE A 226 -4.31 43.55 10.11
N PRO A 227 -3.51 43.91 9.10
CA PRO A 227 -3.87 43.64 7.71
C PRO A 227 -4.02 42.15 7.40
N PRO A 228 -4.96 41.77 6.51
CA PRO A 228 -5.14 40.37 6.08
C PRO A 228 -3.86 39.73 5.53
N LEU A 229 -2.97 40.56 4.96
CA LEU A 229 -1.67 40.12 4.43
C LEU A 229 -0.83 39.38 5.47
N VAL A 230 -0.85 39.81 6.74
CA VAL A 230 -0.07 39.17 7.82
C VAL A 230 -0.57 37.73 8.07
N PHE A 231 -1.89 37.56 8.13
CA PHE A 231 -2.50 36.24 8.27
C PHE A 231 -2.22 35.35 7.05
N ARG A 232 -2.28 35.93 5.84
CA ARG A 232 -1.92 35.20 4.62
C ARG A 232 -0.45 34.77 4.66
N SER A 233 0.48 35.63 5.08
CA SER A 233 1.89 35.27 5.25
C SER A 233 2.10 34.12 6.22
N LEU A 234 1.38 34.15 7.35
CA LEU A 234 1.42 33.04 8.30
C LEU A 234 0.91 31.74 7.68
N THR A 235 -0.22 31.78 6.95
CA THR A 235 -0.72 30.58 6.26
C THR A 235 0.25 30.09 5.19
N GLY A 236 0.86 30.99 4.41
CA GLY A 236 1.89 30.64 3.42
C GLY A 236 3.09 29.94 4.06
N LEU A 237 3.58 30.45 5.19
CA LEU A 237 4.69 29.85 5.92
C LEU A 237 4.34 28.46 6.47
N ILE A 238 3.13 28.31 7.02
CA ILE A 238 2.65 27.00 7.49
C ILE A 238 2.55 26.03 6.30
N LEU A 239 2.06 26.47 5.14
CA LEU A 239 2.03 25.63 3.93
C LEU A 239 3.44 25.22 3.51
N VAL A 240 4.41 26.14 3.50
CA VAL A 240 5.82 25.83 3.23
C VAL A 240 6.34 24.74 4.15
N VAL A 241 6.21 24.94 5.46
CA VAL A 241 6.74 24.00 6.45
C VAL A 241 6.03 22.65 6.36
N THR A 242 4.70 22.65 6.22
CA THR A 242 3.92 21.41 6.17
C THR A 242 4.18 20.61 4.89
N PHE A 243 4.28 21.25 3.72
CA PHE A 243 4.60 20.56 2.48
C PHE A 243 6.04 20.06 2.45
N ILE A 244 7.03 20.88 2.83
CA ILE A 244 8.43 20.43 2.89
C ILE A 244 8.58 19.26 3.85
N ARG A 245 8.02 19.33 5.06
CA ARG A 245 8.07 18.21 6.01
C ARG A 245 7.32 16.98 5.52
N ALA A 246 6.15 17.16 4.90
CA ALA A 246 5.40 16.03 4.36
C ALA A 246 6.21 15.28 3.29
N LEU A 247 6.94 16.02 2.45
CA LEU A 247 7.85 15.46 1.45
C LEU A 247 9.03 14.72 2.11
N GLU A 248 9.81 15.39 2.96
CA GLU A 248 10.97 14.78 3.64
C GLU A 248 10.61 13.51 4.43
N ILE A 249 9.51 13.53 5.19
CA ILE A 249 9.06 12.37 5.97
C ILE A 249 8.63 11.23 5.04
N PHE A 250 7.98 11.56 3.91
CA PHE A 250 7.53 10.57 2.95
C PHE A 250 8.69 9.78 2.33
N ASP A 251 9.77 10.46 1.93
CA ASP A 251 10.94 9.79 1.36
C ASP A 251 11.59 8.85 2.37
N VAL A 252 11.79 9.31 3.61
CA VAL A 252 12.42 8.51 4.67
C VAL A 252 11.57 7.29 5.03
N GLU A 253 10.26 7.46 5.23
CA GLU A 253 9.37 6.35 5.59
C GLU A 253 9.23 5.35 4.43
N THR A 254 9.22 5.81 3.18
CA THR A 254 9.18 4.94 2.00
C THR A 254 10.48 4.15 1.84
N ALA A 255 11.63 4.81 1.98
CA ALA A 255 12.94 4.16 1.90
C ALA A 255 13.08 3.06 2.96
N ARG A 256 12.72 3.36 4.21
CA ARG A 256 12.73 2.38 5.30
C ARG A 256 11.82 1.18 5.01
N ARG A 257 10.64 1.42 4.43
CA ARG A 257 9.71 0.34 4.09
C ARG A 257 10.24 -0.56 2.98
N ILE A 258 10.90 0.02 1.98
CA ILE A 258 11.55 -0.75 0.91
C ILE A 258 12.66 -1.63 1.51
N GLU A 259 13.50 -1.06 2.39
CA GLU A 259 14.55 -1.81 3.07
C GLU A 259 14.00 -2.97 3.92
N GLU A 260 12.93 -2.73 4.70
CA GLU A 260 12.27 -3.77 5.49
C GLU A 260 11.70 -4.90 4.61
N LEU A 261 11.14 -4.56 3.44
CA LEU A 261 10.66 -5.55 2.47
C LEU A 261 11.81 -6.33 1.83
N GLU A 262 12.89 -5.66 1.43
CA GLU A 262 14.08 -6.30 0.87
C GLU A 262 14.72 -7.27 1.88
N GLN A 263 14.86 -6.88 3.14
CA GLN A 263 15.38 -7.76 4.19
C GLN A 263 14.49 -8.99 4.38
N ARG A 264 13.16 -8.82 4.41
CA ARG A 264 12.23 -9.95 4.48
C ARG A 264 12.34 -10.86 3.27
N HIS A 265 12.48 -10.30 2.07
CA HIS A 265 12.67 -11.07 0.85
C HIS A 265 13.99 -11.86 0.87
N ILE A 266 15.09 -11.24 1.29
CA ILE A 266 16.39 -11.91 1.42
C ILE A 266 16.32 -13.06 2.43
N LEU A 267 15.73 -12.82 3.61
CA LEU A 267 15.57 -13.84 4.64
C LEU A 267 14.70 -15.02 4.15
N THR A 268 13.63 -14.73 3.42
CA THR A 268 12.73 -15.75 2.86
C THR A 268 13.46 -16.57 1.78
N ALA A 269 14.16 -15.90 0.86
CA ALA A 269 14.91 -16.56 -0.20
C ALA A 269 16.04 -17.46 0.34
N GLU A 270 16.73 -17.02 1.40
CA GLU A 270 17.79 -17.82 2.04
C GLU A 270 17.19 -19.04 2.77
N ARG A 271 16.04 -18.89 3.44
CA ARG A 271 15.31 -20.03 4.04
C ARG A 271 14.91 -21.07 3.00
N GLU A 272 14.36 -20.64 1.86
CA GLU A 272 13.99 -21.55 0.77
C GLU A 272 15.19 -22.25 0.14
N ARG A 273 16.31 -21.55 0.02
CA ARG A 273 17.57 -22.13 -0.45
C ARG A 273 18.09 -23.19 0.52
N LEU A 274 18.16 -22.88 1.81
CA LEU A 274 18.58 -23.82 2.85
C LEU A 274 17.67 -25.06 2.89
N ALA A 275 16.37 -24.88 2.73
CA ALA A 275 15.41 -25.98 2.67
C ALA A 275 15.70 -26.93 1.48
N ARG A 276 15.98 -26.37 0.29
CA ARG A 276 16.37 -27.17 -0.89
C ARG A 276 17.70 -27.89 -0.69
N ASP A 277 18.72 -27.19 -0.19
CA ASP A 277 20.04 -27.79 0.05
C ASP A 277 19.97 -28.94 1.08
N LEU A 278 19.13 -28.81 2.11
CA LEU A 278 18.87 -29.88 3.08
C LEU A 278 18.10 -31.06 2.45
N HIS A 279 17.09 -30.79 1.62
CA HIS A 279 16.30 -31.81 0.95
C HIS A 279 17.15 -32.64 -0.02
N ASP A 280 17.83 -31.98 -0.96
CA ASP A 280 18.58 -32.65 -2.03
C ASP A 280 19.90 -33.21 -1.52
N GLY A 281 20.51 -32.54 -0.54
CA GLY A 281 21.80 -32.91 0.00
C GLY A 281 21.72 -33.92 1.15
N ALA A 282 21.10 -33.54 2.26
CA ALA A 282 21.18 -34.29 3.51
C ALA A 282 20.18 -35.45 3.56
N ILE A 283 18.90 -35.18 3.25
CA ILE A 283 17.84 -36.20 3.36
C ILE A 283 18.10 -37.34 2.36
N GLN A 284 18.43 -37.03 1.10
CA GLN A 284 18.67 -38.05 0.08
C GLN A 284 19.86 -38.97 0.41
N LYS A 285 20.94 -38.41 0.98
CA LYS A 285 22.12 -39.19 1.40
C LYS A 285 21.80 -40.12 2.57
N VAL A 286 21.08 -39.63 3.58
CA VAL A 286 20.67 -40.45 4.72
C VAL A 286 19.70 -41.54 4.28
N TYR A 287 18.78 -41.24 3.35
CA TYR A 287 17.89 -42.23 2.75
C TYR A 287 18.66 -43.33 2.01
N THR A 288 19.65 -42.95 1.20
CA THR A 288 20.52 -43.90 0.49
C THR A 288 21.30 -44.78 1.46
N ALA A 289 21.86 -44.20 2.53
CA ALA A 289 22.53 -44.95 3.58
C ALA A 289 21.58 -45.93 4.28
N GLY A 290 20.33 -45.52 4.54
CA GLY A 290 19.26 -46.37 5.06
C GLY A 290 19.02 -47.60 4.19
N LEU A 291 18.88 -47.41 2.88
CA LEU A 291 18.67 -48.52 1.92
C LEU A 291 19.85 -49.51 1.89
N LEU A 292 21.09 -49.01 1.94
CA LEU A 292 22.28 -49.86 1.96
C LEU A 292 22.35 -50.72 3.23
N VAL A 293 22.07 -50.11 4.39
CA VAL A 293 22.05 -50.81 5.68
C VAL A 293 20.89 -51.80 5.74
N GLU A 294 19.71 -51.44 5.21
CA GLU A 294 18.55 -52.34 5.13
C GLU A 294 18.84 -53.55 4.23
N SER A 295 19.49 -53.33 3.08
CA SER A 295 19.92 -54.41 2.20
C SER A 295 20.92 -55.35 2.90
N ALA A 296 21.89 -54.81 3.64
CA ALA A 296 22.83 -55.61 4.42
C ALA A 296 22.11 -56.38 5.55
N SER A 297 21.12 -55.77 6.20
CA SER A 297 20.32 -56.39 7.25
C SER A 297 19.55 -57.61 6.77
N ARG A 298 19.07 -57.61 5.51
CA ARG A 298 18.33 -58.75 4.93
C ARG A 298 19.24 -59.95 4.62
N LEU A 299 20.53 -59.71 4.42
CA LEU A 299 21.52 -60.76 4.13
C LEU A 299 22.13 -61.37 5.41
N ALA A 300 22.00 -60.69 6.55
CA ALA A 300 22.54 -61.15 7.82
C ALA A 300 21.59 -62.13 8.53
N ASP A 301 22.13 -63.12 9.24
CA ASP A 301 21.33 -64.01 10.10
C ASP A 301 20.67 -63.17 11.22
N PRO A 302 19.32 -63.17 11.32
CA PRO A 302 18.59 -62.40 12.33
C PRO A 302 18.96 -62.75 13.77
N LYS A 303 19.49 -63.96 14.01
CA LYS A 303 19.91 -64.41 15.35
C LYS A 303 21.36 -64.04 15.69
N SER A 304 22.10 -63.50 14.73
CA SER A 304 23.48 -63.05 14.94
C SER A 304 23.52 -61.67 15.61
N GLU A 305 24.61 -61.41 16.35
CA GLU A 305 24.87 -60.10 16.95
C GLU A 305 24.93 -58.99 15.87
N ILE A 306 25.44 -59.31 14.68
CA ILE A 306 25.52 -58.41 13.52
C ILE A 306 24.12 -58.05 13.00
N GLY A 307 23.21 -59.02 12.90
CA GLY A 307 21.82 -58.80 12.49
C GLY A 307 21.10 -57.81 13.43
N SER A 308 21.24 -58.01 14.75
CA SER A 308 20.65 -57.10 15.75
C SER A 308 21.23 -55.67 15.70
N ARG A 309 22.53 -55.52 15.41
CA ARG A 309 23.17 -54.19 15.24
C ARG A 309 22.75 -53.49 13.94
N LEU A 310 22.54 -54.23 12.86
CA LEU A 310 22.03 -53.67 11.59
C LEU A 310 20.58 -53.21 11.74
N GLU A 311 19.73 -53.98 12.40
CA GLU A 311 18.33 -53.60 12.67
C GLU A 311 18.26 -52.30 13.49
N LYS A 312 19.07 -52.18 14.56
CA LYS A 312 19.21 -50.92 15.31
C LYS A 312 19.68 -49.75 14.45
N SER A 313 20.63 -49.97 13.54
CA SER A 313 21.12 -48.93 12.62
C SER A 313 20.03 -48.42 11.68
N VAL A 314 19.17 -49.32 11.16
CA VAL A 314 18.00 -48.95 10.35
C VAL A 314 17.04 -48.07 11.15
N LEU A 315 16.81 -48.39 12.43
CA LEU A 315 15.95 -47.58 13.31
C LEU A 315 16.50 -46.17 13.52
N VAL A 316 17.80 -46.04 13.82
CA VAL A 316 18.44 -44.74 14.03
C VAL A 316 18.41 -43.89 12.74
N LEU A 317 18.63 -44.49 11.57
CA LEU A 317 18.57 -43.78 10.29
C LEU A 317 17.15 -43.29 9.98
N ASN A 318 16.13 -44.11 10.25
CA ASN A 318 14.74 -43.71 10.06
C ASN A 318 14.32 -42.59 11.02
N ASP A 319 14.79 -42.62 12.27
CA ASP A 319 14.56 -41.56 13.25
C ASP A 319 15.23 -40.25 12.82
N ALA A 320 16.48 -40.33 12.34
CA ALA A 320 17.20 -39.18 11.80
C ALA A 320 16.51 -38.56 10.56
N ILE A 321 15.94 -39.39 9.68
CA ILE A 321 15.14 -38.89 8.54
C ILE A 321 13.86 -38.20 9.03
N ALA A 322 13.20 -38.75 10.05
CA ALA A 322 12.01 -38.16 10.64
C ALA A 322 12.32 -36.81 11.31
N ASP A 323 13.44 -36.70 12.01
CA ASP A 323 13.95 -35.46 12.62
C ASP A 323 14.28 -34.40 11.58
N LEU A 324 15.01 -34.76 10.53
CA LEU A 324 15.34 -33.85 9.44
C LEU A 324 14.07 -33.33 8.73
N ARG A 325 13.07 -34.19 8.51
CA ARG A 325 11.79 -33.78 7.91
C ARG A 325 10.99 -32.85 8.82
N ARG A 326 11.01 -33.06 10.14
CA ARG A 326 10.37 -32.15 11.11
C ARG A 326 11.03 -30.78 11.12
N ASN A 327 12.36 -30.74 11.21
CA ASN A 327 13.10 -29.47 11.18
C ASN A 327 12.92 -28.73 9.84
N LEU A 328 12.81 -29.45 8.74
CA LEU A 328 12.51 -28.88 7.43
C LEU A 328 11.08 -28.32 7.35
N SER A 329 10.09 -29.02 7.92
CA SER A 329 8.72 -28.51 7.95
C SER A 329 8.62 -27.26 8.80
N ASP A 330 9.36 -27.17 9.90
CA ASP A 330 9.38 -25.97 10.75
C ASP A 330 10.00 -24.79 9.98
N LEU A 331 11.10 -25.00 9.26
CA LEU A 331 11.73 -24.01 8.38
C LEU A 331 10.81 -23.52 7.25
N GLN A 332 9.91 -24.37 6.75
CA GLN A 332 8.95 -24.05 5.69
C GLN A 332 7.61 -23.50 6.22
N SER A 333 7.20 -23.84 7.44
CA SER A 333 5.94 -23.38 8.03
C SER A 333 5.94 -21.88 8.39
N ASP A 334 7.13 -21.32 8.48
CA ASP A 334 7.43 -19.93 8.81
C ASP A 334 7.54 -19.04 7.55
N SER A 335 7.48 -19.63 6.35
CA SER A 335 7.39 -18.88 5.10
C SER A 335 5.93 -18.56 4.81
N THR A 336 5.65 -17.28 4.63
CA THR A 336 4.33 -16.71 4.33
C THR A 336 3.86 -17.03 2.90
N ASN A 337 3.99 -18.29 2.46
CA ASN A 337 3.23 -18.74 1.31
C ASN A 337 1.76 -18.89 1.76
N PRO A 338 0.79 -18.38 0.98
CA PRO A 338 -0.61 -18.60 1.30
C PRO A 338 -0.82 -20.11 1.44
N VAL A 339 -1.28 -20.55 2.61
CA VAL A 339 -1.52 -21.96 2.93
C VAL A 339 -2.37 -22.54 1.80
N GLU A 340 -1.76 -23.37 0.94
CA GLU A 340 -2.51 -24.03 -0.11
C GLU A 340 -3.62 -24.86 0.56
N SER A 341 -4.84 -24.69 0.07
CA SER A 341 -5.99 -25.37 0.67
C SER A 341 -5.82 -26.89 0.60
N LEU A 342 -6.25 -27.62 1.63
CA LEU A 342 -6.20 -29.10 1.66
C LEU A 342 -6.74 -29.75 0.36
N PRO A 343 -7.86 -29.29 -0.25
CA PRO A 343 -8.29 -29.78 -1.56
C PRO A 343 -7.23 -29.74 -2.66
N ALA A 344 -6.50 -28.63 -2.77
CA ALA A 344 -5.45 -28.45 -3.78
C ALA A 344 -4.29 -29.42 -3.55
N LEU A 345 -3.89 -29.60 -2.30
CA LEU A 345 -2.80 -30.50 -1.92
C LEU A 345 -3.16 -31.98 -2.14
N LEU A 346 -4.41 -32.38 -1.84
CA LEU A 346 -4.90 -33.73 -2.17
C LEU A 346 -4.97 -33.96 -3.68
N TRP A 347 -5.32 -32.93 -4.45
CA TRP A 347 -5.30 -32.98 -5.91
C TRP A 347 -3.88 -33.15 -6.46
N GLN A 348 -2.88 -32.48 -5.89
CA GLN A 348 -1.47 -32.68 -6.23
C GLN A 348 -1.03 -34.13 -5.96
N ILE A 349 -1.37 -34.71 -4.80
CA ILE A 349 -1.05 -36.11 -4.50
C ILE A 349 -1.69 -37.06 -5.51
N ALA A 350 -2.96 -36.86 -5.86
CA ALA A 350 -3.67 -37.73 -6.79
C ALA A 350 -3.11 -37.66 -8.22
N ASN A 351 -2.49 -36.54 -8.60
CA ASN A 351 -1.90 -36.32 -9.92
C ASN A 351 -0.36 -36.38 -9.92
N ASP A 352 0.26 -36.82 -8.80
CA ASP A 352 1.70 -36.98 -8.73
C ASP A 352 2.14 -38.07 -9.73
N PRO A 353 3.02 -37.77 -10.70
CA PRO A 353 3.47 -38.73 -11.71
C PRO A 353 4.04 -40.02 -11.13
N TYR A 354 4.65 -39.96 -9.94
CA TYR A 354 5.18 -41.15 -9.27
C TYR A 354 4.05 -42.09 -8.84
N TYR A 355 2.96 -41.57 -8.28
CA TYR A 355 1.84 -42.39 -7.84
C TYR A 355 0.93 -42.81 -9.00
N SER A 356 0.60 -41.88 -9.90
CA SER A 356 -0.34 -42.12 -11.00
C SER A 356 0.21 -43.07 -12.08
N SER A 357 1.53 -43.28 -12.13
CA SER A 357 2.16 -44.27 -13.00
C SER A 357 2.10 -45.70 -12.46
N LEU A 358 1.85 -45.86 -11.15
CA LEU A 358 1.85 -47.16 -10.47
C LEU A 358 0.42 -47.65 -10.16
N VAL A 359 -0.50 -46.73 -9.86
CA VAL A 359 -1.90 -47.02 -9.50
C VAL A 359 -2.85 -45.98 -10.10
N ASN A 360 -4.10 -46.39 -10.37
CA ASN A 360 -5.15 -45.48 -10.80
C ASN A 360 -5.82 -44.81 -9.58
N ILE A 361 -5.77 -43.48 -9.49
CA ILE A 361 -6.24 -42.73 -8.31
C ILE A 361 -7.53 -41.96 -8.63
N ALA A 362 -8.62 -42.29 -7.93
CA ALA A 362 -9.87 -41.55 -7.97
C ALA A 362 -9.97 -40.62 -6.74
N LEU A 363 -9.97 -39.31 -6.97
CA LEU A 363 -10.09 -38.29 -5.91
C LEU A 363 -11.50 -37.69 -5.87
N LYS A 364 -12.08 -37.63 -4.67
CA LYS A 364 -13.35 -36.91 -4.40
C LYS A 364 -13.19 -36.01 -3.17
N VAL A 365 -13.33 -34.71 -3.36
CA VAL A 365 -13.23 -33.72 -2.27
C VAL A 365 -14.54 -32.95 -2.18
N ASP A 366 -15.14 -32.96 -1.00
CA ASP A 366 -16.39 -32.26 -0.66
C ASP A 366 -16.21 -31.55 0.68
N LEU A 367 -15.48 -30.43 0.64
CA LEU A 367 -15.09 -29.65 1.81
C LEU A 367 -15.60 -28.21 1.69
N PRO A 368 -16.11 -27.61 2.77
CA PRO A 368 -16.63 -26.26 2.75
C PRO A 368 -15.51 -25.22 2.64
N ALA A 369 -15.74 -24.16 1.85
CA ALA A 369 -14.72 -23.15 1.53
C ALA A 369 -14.39 -22.20 2.69
N ASP A 370 -15.27 -22.10 3.69
CA ASP A 370 -15.16 -21.22 4.85
C ASP A 370 -14.44 -21.86 6.05
N ARG A 371 -14.11 -23.16 5.98
CA ARG A 371 -13.39 -23.86 7.05
C ARG A 371 -11.92 -24.06 6.67
N GLY A 372 -11.05 -23.34 7.36
CA GLY A 372 -9.60 -23.42 7.21
C GLY A 372 -8.95 -24.35 8.23
N LEU A 373 -7.88 -25.04 7.82
CA LEU A 373 -6.96 -25.74 8.71
C LEU A 373 -5.70 -24.90 8.89
N SER A 374 -5.07 -24.97 10.06
CA SER A 374 -3.72 -24.41 10.24
C SER A 374 -2.71 -25.16 9.37
N SER A 375 -1.62 -24.51 8.99
CA SER A 375 -0.52 -25.10 8.21
C SER A 375 0.01 -26.39 8.86
N ILE A 376 0.10 -26.40 10.20
CA ILE A 376 0.52 -27.54 11.00
C ILE A 376 -0.45 -28.72 10.84
N ARG A 377 -1.76 -28.47 10.98
CA ARG A 377 -2.79 -29.53 10.82
C ARG A 377 -2.77 -30.10 9.40
N THR A 378 -2.70 -29.23 8.39
CA THR A 378 -2.58 -29.62 6.98
C THR A 378 -1.35 -30.48 6.74
N GLY A 379 -0.19 -30.11 7.31
CA GLY A 379 1.05 -30.88 7.18
C GLY A 379 0.96 -32.29 7.79
N HIS A 380 0.37 -32.44 8.98
CA HIS A 380 0.17 -33.76 9.59
C HIS A 380 -0.81 -34.62 8.78
N ILE A 381 -1.88 -34.05 8.25
CA ILE A 381 -2.84 -34.75 7.39
C ILE A 381 -2.15 -35.28 6.14
N LEU A 382 -1.39 -34.44 5.43
CA LEU A 382 -0.67 -34.86 4.23
C LEU A 382 0.37 -35.93 4.51
N ALA A 383 1.03 -35.89 5.68
CA ALA A 383 1.95 -36.95 6.06
C ALA A 383 1.25 -38.30 6.26
N ILE A 384 0.03 -38.31 6.81
CA ILE A 384 -0.78 -39.53 6.94
C ILE A 384 -1.20 -40.04 5.55
N VAL A 385 -1.65 -39.15 4.66
CA VAL A 385 -2.06 -39.52 3.29
C VAL A 385 -0.88 -40.10 2.50
N ASN A 386 0.28 -39.45 2.55
CA ASN A 386 1.49 -39.92 1.86
C ASN A 386 1.98 -41.26 2.40
N GLU A 387 1.97 -41.47 3.73
CA GLU A 387 2.36 -42.76 4.31
C GLU A 387 1.38 -43.86 3.89
N ALA A 388 0.07 -43.58 3.82
CA ALA A 388 -0.92 -44.51 3.31
C ALA A 388 -0.66 -44.86 1.82
N MET A 389 -0.44 -43.87 0.95
CA MET A 389 -0.09 -44.09 -0.45
C MET A 389 1.20 -44.90 -0.62
N ALA A 390 2.23 -44.57 0.16
CA ALA A 390 3.50 -45.28 0.12
C ALA A 390 3.36 -46.74 0.62
N ASN A 391 2.47 -47.01 1.57
CA ASN A 391 2.16 -48.39 1.99
C ASN A 391 1.41 -49.16 0.91
N ILE A 392 0.47 -48.53 0.20
CA ILE A 392 -0.25 -49.14 -0.92
C ILE A 392 0.73 -49.58 -2.01
N ILE A 393 1.62 -48.67 -2.41
CA ILE A 393 2.62 -48.93 -3.46
C ILE A 393 3.61 -50.02 -3.06
N ARG A 394 4.06 -50.01 -1.80
CA ARG A 394 5.08 -50.97 -1.32
C ARG A 394 4.52 -52.35 -1.00
N HIS A 395 3.24 -52.44 -0.60
CA HIS A 395 2.73 -53.65 0.05
C HIS A 395 1.40 -54.17 -0.51
N ALA A 396 0.53 -53.33 -1.09
CA ALA A 396 -0.85 -53.74 -1.37
C ALA A 396 -1.04 -54.50 -2.70
N GLN A 397 -0.13 -54.33 -3.67
CA GLN A 397 -0.33 -54.83 -5.06
C GLN A 397 -1.68 -54.36 -5.68
N ALA A 398 -2.17 -53.20 -5.24
CA ALA A 398 -3.42 -52.61 -5.70
C ALA A 398 -3.29 -52.08 -7.14
N LYS A 399 -4.42 -52.02 -7.85
CA LYS A 399 -4.53 -51.35 -9.16
C LYS A 399 -5.29 -50.04 -9.06
N ASN A 400 -6.26 -49.95 -8.16
CA ASN A 400 -7.12 -48.80 -7.99
C ASN A 400 -7.06 -48.29 -6.55
N VAL A 401 -6.93 -46.98 -6.41
CA VAL A 401 -6.95 -46.27 -5.14
C VAL A 401 -8.02 -45.20 -5.19
N LYS A 402 -8.75 -45.05 -4.09
CA LYS A 402 -9.77 -44.03 -3.92
C LYS A 402 -9.45 -43.17 -2.72
N ILE A 403 -9.39 -41.85 -2.91
CA ILE A 403 -9.20 -40.86 -1.86
C ILE A 403 -10.47 -40.02 -1.77
N GLU A 404 -11.11 -40.02 -0.61
CA GLU A 404 -12.27 -39.18 -0.32
C GLU A 404 -11.99 -38.27 0.88
N ALA A 405 -12.31 -36.98 0.75
CA ALA A 405 -12.29 -36.01 1.85
C ALA A 405 -13.65 -35.32 1.95
N ARG A 406 -14.31 -35.39 3.11
CA ARG A 406 -15.64 -34.81 3.35
C ARG A 406 -15.76 -34.17 4.72
N ASP A 407 -16.60 -33.15 4.85
CA ASP A 407 -17.07 -32.66 6.15
C ASP A 407 -18.36 -33.39 6.52
N LEU A 408 -18.38 -34.10 7.66
CA LEU A 408 -19.58 -34.74 8.21
C LEU A 408 -19.77 -34.28 9.65
N ASP A 409 -20.93 -33.70 9.95
CA ASP A 409 -21.29 -33.21 11.28
C ASP A 409 -20.24 -32.28 11.93
N GLY A 410 -19.53 -31.54 11.07
CA GLY A 410 -18.49 -30.61 11.46
C GLY A 410 -17.15 -31.25 11.84
N GLN A 411 -16.90 -32.48 11.41
CA GLN A 411 -15.60 -33.13 11.46
C GLN A 411 -15.08 -33.44 10.06
N LEU A 412 -13.77 -33.27 9.88
CA LEU A 412 -13.08 -33.65 8.66
C LEU A 412 -12.86 -35.16 8.65
N HIS A 413 -13.41 -35.81 7.63
CA HIS A 413 -13.21 -37.22 7.35
C HIS A 413 -12.39 -37.40 6.09
N ILE A 414 -11.29 -38.15 6.20
CA ILE A 414 -10.46 -38.55 5.06
C ILE A 414 -10.41 -40.08 5.02
N VAL A 415 -10.75 -40.63 3.86
CA VAL A 415 -10.80 -42.08 3.63
C VAL A 415 -9.94 -42.42 2.41
N ILE A 416 -9.00 -43.34 2.60
CA ILE A 416 -8.13 -43.86 1.54
C ILE A 416 -8.40 -45.36 1.43
N MET A 417 -8.78 -45.82 0.25
CA MET A 417 -9.12 -47.22 -0.02
C MET A 417 -8.30 -47.74 -1.18
N ASP A 418 -7.78 -48.96 -1.07
CA ASP A 418 -7.18 -49.71 -2.17
C ASP A 418 -7.91 -51.03 -2.43
N ASP A 419 -7.72 -51.60 -3.63
CA ASP A 419 -8.24 -52.91 -4.05
C ASP A 419 -7.20 -54.04 -3.96
N GLY A 420 -6.19 -53.87 -3.10
CA GLY A 420 -5.06 -54.76 -2.95
C GLY A 420 -5.31 -55.99 -2.07
N VAL A 421 -4.23 -56.66 -1.67
CA VAL A 421 -4.27 -57.90 -0.87
C VAL A 421 -4.53 -57.68 0.62
N GLY A 422 -4.59 -56.43 1.08
CA GLY A 422 -4.74 -56.07 2.50
C GLY A 422 -3.45 -56.28 3.32
N PHE A 423 -3.57 -56.24 4.64
CA PHE A 423 -2.46 -56.46 5.58
C PHE A 423 -2.74 -57.63 6.54
N SER A 424 -1.72 -58.44 6.85
CA SER A 424 -1.87 -59.60 7.76
C SER A 424 -1.98 -59.17 9.22
N SER A 425 -2.90 -59.78 9.98
CA SER A 425 -3.10 -59.48 11.41
C SER A 425 -1.99 -60.00 12.32
N GLU A 426 -1.14 -60.91 11.82
CA GLU A 426 -0.05 -61.56 12.57
C GLU A 426 1.27 -60.76 12.51
N GLN A 427 1.42 -59.82 11.58
CA GLN A 427 2.57 -58.93 11.54
C GLN A 427 2.40 -57.80 12.54
N LYS A 428 3.30 -57.73 13.54
CA LYS A 428 3.44 -56.59 14.45
C LYS A 428 3.36 -55.29 13.64
N ALA A 429 2.44 -54.39 14.01
CA ALA A 429 2.22 -53.13 13.33
C ALA A 429 3.57 -52.43 13.07
N GLY A 430 3.96 -52.33 11.79
CA GLY A 430 5.20 -51.70 11.38
C GLY A 430 5.26 -50.22 11.79
N TYR A 431 6.48 -49.65 11.79
CA TYR A 431 6.74 -48.28 12.22
C TYR A 431 5.84 -47.22 11.52
N GLY A 432 5.49 -47.42 10.24
CA GLY A 432 4.61 -46.52 9.48
C GLY A 432 3.20 -46.39 10.08
N LEU A 433 2.58 -47.51 10.47
CA LEU A 433 1.24 -47.50 11.08
C LEU A 433 1.21 -46.81 12.45
N ARG A 434 2.30 -46.96 13.23
CA ARG A 434 2.44 -46.29 14.52
C ARG A 434 2.61 -44.78 14.34
N ASN A 435 3.46 -44.34 13.43
CA ASN A 435 3.66 -42.92 13.13
C ASN A 435 2.36 -42.24 12.66
N MET A 436 1.56 -42.90 11.82
CA MET A 436 0.26 -42.35 11.41
C MET A 436 -0.70 -42.19 12.60
N ARG A 437 -0.73 -43.17 13.53
CA ARG A 437 -1.56 -43.06 14.76
C ARG A 437 -1.09 -41.92 15.67
N ASP A 438 0.22 -41.77 15.85
CA ASP A 438 0.76 -40.70 16.70
C ASP A 438 0.46 -39.32 16.10
N ARG A 439 0.56 -39.16 14.78
CA ARG A 439 0.14 -37.92 14.08
C ARG A 439 -1.36 -37.67 14.19
N ALA A 440 -2.20 -38.69 14.08
CA ALA A 440 -3.64 -38.53 14.27
C ALA A 440 -3.98 -38.06 15.69
N ARG A 441 -3.28 -38.56 16.71
CA ARG A 441 -3.43 -38.09 18.10
C ARG A 441 -3.04 -36.63 18.28
N LEU A 442 -1.96 -36.17 17.64
CA LEU A 442 -1.57 -34.75 17.65
C LEU A 442 -2.65 -33.83 17.05
N LEU A 443 -3.50 -34.36 16.18
CA LEU A 443 -4.62 -33.64 15.58
C LEU A 443 -5.92 -33.69 16.41
N ASN A 444 -5.89 -34.31 17.59
CA ASN A 444 -7.09 -34.72 18.34
C ASN A 444 -8.04 -35.57 17.48
N GLY A 445 -7.47 -36.35 16.56
CA GLY A 445 -8.19 -37.19 15.62
C GLY A 445 -8.09 -38.67 15.94
N ASN A 446 -8.99 -39.44 15.32
CA ASN A 446 -8.99 -40.90 15.37
C ASN A 446 -8.59 -41.47 14.01
N LEU A 447 -7.69 -42.45 14.02
CA LEU A 447 -7.24 -43.17 12.83
C LEU A 447 -7.56 -44.65 12.95
N THR A 448 -8.32 -45.16 11.99
CA THR A 448 -8.78 -46.55 11.94
C THR A 448 -8.32 -47.21 10.64
N PHE A 449 -8.09 -48.52 10.72
CA PHE A 449 -7.66 -49.35 9.60
C PHE A 449 -8.63 -50.52 9.49
N ALA A 450 -9.14 -50.78 8.30
CA ALA A 450 -9.98 -51.94 8.00
C ALA A 450 -9.40 -52.72 6.82
N ASN A 451 -9.62 -54.03 6.84
CA ASN A 451 -9.23 -54.94 5.77
C ASN A 451 -10.51 -55.58 5.22
N ASP A 452 -11.03 -55.04 4.10
CA ASP A 452 -12.24 -55.51 3.44
C ASP A 452 -12.04 -55.42 1.92
N LYS A 453 -11.51 -56.50 1.33
CA LYS A 453 -11.10 -56.60 -0.09
C LYS A 453 -10.06 -55.56 -0.50
N GLY A 454 -9.08 -55.34 0.38
CA GLY A 454 -8.04 -54.31 0.28
C GLY A 454 -7.87 -53.59 1.61
N THR A 455 -7.07 -52.52 1.66
CA THR A 455 -6.91 -51.72 2.88
C THR A 455 -7.75 -50.45 2.83
N THR A 456 -8.44 -50.14 3.95
CA THR A 456 -9.09 -48.85 4.15
C THR A 456 -8.45 -48.13 5.33
N VAL A 457 -7.93 -46.92 5.10
CA VAL A 457 -7.44 -46.00 6.11
C VAL A 457 -8.46 -44.89 6.29
N LYS A 458 -8.99 -44.74 7.51
CA LYS A 458 -9.98 -43.69 7.83
C LYS A 458 -9.46 -42.80 8.95
N LEU A 459 -9.27 -41.53 8.62
CA LEU A 459 -8.91 -40.45 9.53
C LEU A 459 -10.14 -39.58 9.81
N THR A 460 -10.38 -39.25 11.07
CA THR A 460 -11.47 -38.37 11.51
C THR A 460 -10.92 -37.36 12.53
N LEU A 461 -11.10 -36.06 12.31
CA LEU A 461 -10.61 -35.02 13.20
C LEU A 461 -11.51 -33.77 13.21
N PRO A 462 -11.50 -32.96 14.29
CA PRO A 462 -12.17 -31.66 14.30
C PRO A 462 -11.45 -30.64 13.38
N TRP A 463 -12.13 -29.61 12.90
CA TRP A 463 -11.50 -28.57 12.07
C TRP A 463 -10.55 -27.66 12.84
N MET A 464 -10.87 -27.39 14.12
CA MET A 464 -10.08 -26.52 15.00
C MET A 464 -9.50 -27.31 16.18
N ASP A 465 -8.41 -26.79 16.73
CA ASP A 465 -7.92 -27.23 18.04
C ASP A 465 -8.97 -26.88 19.11
N GLN A 466 -9.27 -27.81 20.01
CA GLN A 466 -10.12 -27.55 21.17
C GLN A 466 -9.33 -26.88 22.29
#